data_AF-A0AAD6UN71-F1
#
_entry.id   AF-A0AAD6UN71-F1
#
_cell.length_a   1.000
_cell.length_b   1.000
_cell.length_c   1.000
_cell.angle_alpha   90.00
_cell.angle_beta   90.00
_cell.angle_gamma   90.00
#
_symmetry.space_group_name_H-M   'P 1'
#
loop_
_entity.id
_entity.type
_entity.pdbx_description
1 polymer ?
#
loop_
_entity_poly.entity_id
_entity_poly.type
_entity_poly.pdbx_seq_one_letter_code
_entity_poly.pdbx_strand_id
1 'polypeptide(L)'
;IARIRTALSAVESKRATLLAERAALQTCYDDCQGLRSLVRRLPVEILVAVFRKCSKPFPLTVADGKQHRYAHAPLFAVSQVCARWHDIVMGTPSLWSTIDFPQGIWEDLHSQKMTALLKIVIERGAGLPLHVVL
;
A
#
# COMPACT_ATOMS: atom_id res chain seq x y z
N ILE A 1 55.04 12.43 -14.48
CA ILE A 1 54.78 12.33 -13.01
C ILE A 1 53.55 13.15 -12.59
N ALA A 2 53.46 14.46 -12.90
CA ALA A 2 52.33 15.30 -12.50
C ALA A 2 50.94 14.78 -12.98
N ARG A 3 50.80 14.43 -14.27
CA ARG A 3 49.54 13.88 -14.83
C ARG A 3 49.04 12.62 -14.11
N ILE A 4 49.94 11.71 -13.74
CA ILE A 4 49.61 10.47 -13.03
C ILE A 4 49.10 10.78 -11.62
N ARG A 5 49.70 11.76 -10.95
CA ARG A 5 49.29 12.21 -9.61
C ARG A 5 47.88 12.84 -9.63
N THR A 6 47.57 13.63 -10.66
CA THR A 6 46.23 14.23 -10.84
C THR A 6 45.17 13.18 -11.16
N ALA A 7 45.51 12.18 -11.99
CA ALA A 7 44.59 11.08 -12.26
C ALA A 7 44.33 10.22 -11.01
N LEU A 8 45.37 9.97 -10.21
CA LEU A 8 45.24 9.25 -8.94
C LEU A 8 44.33 9.98 -7.95
N SER A 9 44.53 11.28 -7.75
CA SER A 9 43.70 12.08 -6.84
C SER A 9 42.23 12.17 -7.29
N ALA A 10 41.98 12.21 -8.61
CA ALA A 10 40.63 12.19 -9.16
C ALA A 10 39.91 10.85 -8.87
N VAL A 11 40.61 9.72 -9.02
CA VAL A 11 40.07 8.39 -8.71
C VAL A 11 39.82 8.22 -7.21
N GLU A 12 40.75 8.67 -6.37
CA GLU A 12 40.60 8.64 -4.91
C GLU A 12 39.40 9.48 -4.45
N SER A 13 39.25 10.69 -4.99
CA SER A 13 38.09 11.55 -4.71
C SER A 13 36.78 10.86 -5.13
N LYS A 14 36.72 10.27 -6.33
CA LYS A 14 35.53 9.55 -6.78
C LYS A 14 35.22 8.33 -5.91
N ARG A 15 36.24 7.59 -5.46
CA ARG A 15 36.09 6.48 -4.52
C ARG A 15 35.53 6.96 -3.18
N ALA A 16 36.02 8.08 -2.66
CA ALA A 16 35.51 8.67 -1.42
C ALA A 16 34.02 9.05 -1.54
N THR A 17 33.62 9.67 -2.65
CA THR A 17 32.20 9.99 -2.93
C THR A 17 31.34 8.73 -2.98
N LEU A 18 31.76 7.70 -3.73
CA LEU A 18 30.99 6.46 -3.86
C LEU A 18 30.87 5.70 -2.53
N LEU A 19 31.90 5.74 -1.67
CA LEU A 19 31.84 5.15 -0.35
C LEU A 19 30.87 5.90 0.57
N ALA A 20 30.81 7.24 0.48
CA ALA A 20 29.84 8.04 1.20
C ALA A 20 28.40 7.74 0.74
N GLU A 21 28.17 7.66 -0.58
CA GLU A 21 26.86 7.28 -1.15
C GLU A 21 26.45 5.87 -0.70
N ARG A 22 27.36 4.91 -0.75
CA ARG A 22 27.10 3.54 -0.28
C ARG A 22 26.73 3.52 1.19
N ALA A 23 27.44 4.27 2.04
CA ALA A 23 27.15 4.33 3.46
C ALA A 23 25.73 4.89 3.71
N ALA A 24 25.34 5.95 2.99
CA ALA A 24 24.00 6.51 3.08
C ALA A 24 22.90 5.51 2.64
N LEU A 25 23.12 4.80 1.53
CA LEU A 25 22.19 3.76 1.05
C LEU A 25 22.09 2.58 2.02
N GLN A 26 23.22 2.18 2.63
CA GLN A 26 23.24 1.09 3.60
C GLN A 26 22.42 1.44 4.84
N THR A 27 22.57 2.65 5.37
CA THR A 27 21.75 3.12 6.50
C THR A 27 20.25 3.06 6.16
N CYS A 28 19.85 3.58 4.99
CA CYS A 28 18.46 3.54 4.56
C CYS A 28 17.94 2.10 4.42
N TYR A 29 18.76 1.19 3.91
CA TYR A 29 18.43 -0.23 3.80
C TYR A 29 18.22 -0.87 5.17
N ASP A 30 19.12 -0.62 6.12
CA ASP A 30 19.06 -1.18 7.47
C ASP A 30 17.81 -0.68 8.22
N ASP A 31 17.47 0.61 8.08
CA ASP A 31 16.24 1.20 8.61
C ASP A 31 14.98 0.54 8.01
N CYS A 32 14.94 0.41 6.67
CA CYS A 32 13.84 -0.23 5.96
C CYS A 32 13.68 -1.70 6.37
N GLN A 33 14.80 -2.42 6.54
CA GLN A 33 14.76 -3.82 6.97
C GLN A 33 14.32 -3.95 8.43
N GLY A 34 14.75 -3.05 9.31
CA GLY A 34 14.27 -2.97 10.69
C GLY A 34 12.76 -2.85 10.75
N LEU A 35 12.18 -1.89 10.01
CA LEU A 35 10.74 -1.68 9.91
C LEU A 35 10.00 -2.91 9.36
N ARG A 36 10.51 -3.53 8.29
CA ARG A 36 9.92 -4.75 7.72
C ARG A 36 9.93 -5.90 8.72
N SER A 37 10.98 -6.02 9.53
CA SER A 37 11.06 -7.04 10.58
C SER A 37 9.97 -6.84 11.65
N LEU A 38 9.73 -5.58 12.05
CA LEU A 38 8.72 -5.23 13.04
C LEU A 38 7.32 -5.54 12.53
N VAL A 39 7.00 -5.12 11.30
CA VAL A 39 5.71 -5.39 10.66
C VAL A 39 5.42 -6.90 10.57
N ARG A 40 6.45 -7.71 10.27
CA ARG A 40 6.31 -9.18 10.24
C ARG A 40 6.12 -9.81 11.61
N ARG A 41 6.43 -9.11 12.70
CA ARG A 41 6.26 -9.59 14.08
C ARG A 41 4.99 -9.06 14.75
N LEU A 42 4.30 -8.09 14.14
CA LEU A 42 3.04 -7.60 14.65
C LEU A 42 2.01 -8.73 14.74
N PRO A 43 1.23 -8.84 15.84
CA PRO A 43 0.07 -9.71 15.91
C PRO A 43 -0.95 -9.41 14.81
N VAL A 44 -1.74 -10.41 14.43
CA VAL A 44 -2.72 -10.28 13.35
C VAL A 44 -3.79 -9.24 13.66
N GLU A 45 -4.19 -9.12 14.91
CA GLU A 45 -5.21 -8.19 15.41
C GLU A 45 -4.78 -6.74 15.18
N ILE A 46 -3.49 -6.45 15.37
CA ILE A 46 -2.92 -5.12 15.16
C ILE A 46 -2.88 -4.80 13.66
N LEU A 47 -2.48 -5.77 12.82
CA LEU A 47 -2.49 -5.60 11.37
C LEU A 47 -3.92 -5.35 10.85
N VAL A 48 -4.90 -6.11 11.33
CA VAL A 48 -6.32 -5.91 10.98
C VAL A 48 -6.80 -4.52 11.42
N ALA A 49 -6.41 -4.06 12.61
CA ALA A 49 -6.75 -2.72 13.09
C ALA A 49 -6.14 -1.63 12.19
N VAL A 50 -4.89 -1.77 11.75
CA VAL A 50 -4.24 -0.88 10.79
C VAL A 50 -4.97 -0.91 9.45
N PHE A 51 -5.24 -2.09 8.89
CA PHE A 51 -5.90 -2.24 7.60
C PHE A 51 -7.31 -1.64 7.60
N ARG A 52 -8.05 -1.79 8.70
CA ARG A 52 -9.35 -1.14 8.87
C ARG A 52 -9.27 0.39 8.83
N LYS A 53 -8.18 0.98 9.34
CA LYS A 53 -7.94 2.43 9.22
C LYS A 53 -7.53 2.84 7.79
N CYS A 54 -6.82 1.97 7.08
CA CYS A 54 -6.51 2.16 5.66
C CYS A 54 -7.74 2.04 4.76
N SER A 55 -8.76 1.29 5.17
CA SER A 55 -10.00 1.03 4.40
C SER A 55 -10.93 2.25 4.25
N LYS A 56 -10.54 3.42 4.77
CA LYS A 56 -11.30 4.65 4.56
C LYS A 56 -11.16 5.08 3.09
N PRO A 57 -12.22 5.58 2.44
CA PRO A 57 -12.15 6.00 1.05
C PRO A 57 -11.03 7.01 0.87
N PHE A 58 -10.00 6.62 0.13
CA PHE A 58 -9.01 7.55 -0.36
C PHE A 58 -9.58 8.15 -1.65
N PRO A 59 -9.51 9.47 -1.85
CA PRO A 59 -9.87 10.05 -3.14
C PRO A 59 -8.89 9.53 -4.19
N LEU A 60 -9.31 8.52 -4.95
CA LEU A 60 -8.61 8.13 -6.17
C LEU A 60 -9.07 9.10 -7.24
N THR A 61 -8.24 10.11 -7.51
CA THR A 61 -8.39 10.94 -8.70
C THR A 61 -8.03 10.06 -9.88
N VAL A 62 -9.02 9.65 -10.67
CA VAL A 62 -8.77 8.91 -11.90
C VAL A 62 -8.45 9.92 -13.01
N ALA A 63 -7.69 9.49 -14.02
CA ALA A 63 -7.13 10.34 -15.07
C ALA A 63 -8.17 11.14 -15.88
N ASP A 64 -9.47 10.85 -15.74
CA ASP A 64 -10.57 11.60 -16.36
C ASP A 64 -11.04 12.81 -15.54
N GLY A 65 -10.39 13.09 -14.40
CA GLY A 65 -10.77 14.18 -13.48
C GLY A 65 -11.92 13.83 -12.54
N LYS A 66 -12.48 12.62 -12.61
CA LYS A 66 -13.52 12.15 -11.68
C LYS A 66 -12.88 11.47 -10.46
N GLN A 67 -13.35 11.84 -9.27
CA GLN A 67 -13.00 11.15 -8.02
C GLN A 67 -13.87 9.90 -7.88
N HIS A 68 -13.35 8.74 -8.27
CA HIS A 68 -14.00 7.48 -7.94
C HIS A 68 -13.52 7.03 -6.55
N ARG A 69 -14.36 7.26 -5.54
CA ARG A 69 -14.08 6.83 -4.16
C ARG A 69 -14.50 5.37 -4.00
N TYR A 70 -13.56 4.44 -4.17
CA TYR A 70 -13.81 3.03 -3.86
C TYR A 70 -13.35 2.73 -2.43
N ALA A 71 -14.28 2.39 -1.53
CA ALA A 71 -13.99 2.12 -0.12
C ALA A 71 -12.89 1.07 0.08
N HIS A 72 -12.87 0.02 -0.74
CA HIS A 72 -11.95 -1.12 -0.57
C HIS A 72 -10.69 -1.06 -1.44
N ALA A 73 -10.52 -0.05 -2.31
CA ALA A 73 -9.29 0.06 -3.11
C ALA A 73 -8.00 0.07 -2.25
N PRO A 74 -7.97 0.74 -1.07
CA PRO A 74 -6.82 0.64 -0.18
C PRO A 74 -6.56 -0.78 0.35
N LEU A 75 -7.59 -1.58 0.60
CA LEU A 75 -7.43 -2.97 1.04
C LEU A 75 -6.79 -3.83 -0.05
N PHE A 76 -7.20 -3.64 -1.30
CA PHE A 76 -6.56 -4.29 -2.43
C PHE A 76 -5.09 -3.88 -2.55
N ALA A 77 -4.76 -2.58 -2.40
CA ALA A 77 -3.37 -2.11 -2.42
C ALA A 77 -2.53 -2.74 -1.28
N VAL A 78 -3.06 -2.77 -0.06
CA VAL A 78 -2.41 -3.38 1.11
C VAL A 78 -2.20 -4.89 0.90
N SER A 79 -3.15 -5.60 0.27
CA SER A 79 -3.01 -7.03 -0.01
C SER A 79 -1.80 -7.38 -0.91
N GLN A 80 -1.29 -6.41 -1.69
CA GLN A 80 -0.18 -6.65 -2.63
C GLN A 80 1.22 -6.56 -1.97
N VAL A 81 1.32 -6.19 -0.68
CA VAL A 81 2.62 -5.97 -0.03
C VAL A 81 3.39 -7.27 0.20
N CYS A 82 2.72 -8.33 0.67
CA CYS A 82 3.30 -9.66 0.84
C CYS A 82 2.21 -10.72 1.03
N ALA A 83 2.57 -12.01 0.90
CA ALA A 83 1.64 -13.13 1.09
C ALA A 83 0.91 -13.08 2.45
N ARG A 84 1.62 -12.78 3.54
CA ARG A 84 1.00 -12.65 4.88
C ARG A 84 -0.09 -11.57 4.92
N TRP A 85 0.15 -10.43 4.29
CA TRP A 85 -0.82 -9.33 4.25
C TRP A 85 -2.02 -9.68 3.37
N HIS A 86 -1.76 -10.34 2.24
CA HIS A 86 -2.80 -10.89 1.38
C HIS A 86 -3.71 -11.84 2.16
N ASP A 87 -3.16 -12.83 2.86
CA ASP A 87 -3.93 -13.83 3.60
C ASP A 87 -4.77 -13.21 4.71
N ILE A 88 -4.22 -12.23 5.43
CA ILE A 88 -4.97 -11.49 6.47
C ILE A 88 -6.12 -10.70 5.85
N VAL A 89 -5.85 -9.94 4.78
CA VAL A 89 -6.87 -9.12 4.11
C VAL A 89 -7.99 -9.98 3.53
N MET A 90 -7.64 -11.05 2.83
CA MET A 90 -8.62 -11.94 2.19
C MET A 90 -9.36 -12.84 3.19
N GLY A 91 -8.70 -13.23 4.29
CA GLY A 91 -9.22 -14.12 5.32
C GLY A 91 -9.94 -13.43 6.48
N THR A 92 -10.05 -12.09 6.48
CA THR A 92 -10.71 -11.33 7.55
C THR A 92 -12.02 -10.69 7.06
N PRO A 93 -13.18 -11.35 7.23
CA PRO A 93 -14.47 -10.83 6.76
C PRO A 93 -14.84 -9.44 7.30
N SER A 94 -14.40 -9.09 8.51
CA SER A 94 -14.67 -7.77 9.12
C SER A 94 -14.00 -6.58 8.41
N LEU A 95 -13.09 -6.84 7.46
CA LEU A 95 -12.53 -5.80 6.59
C LEU A 95 -13.41 -5.52 5.36
N TRP A 96 -14.34 -6.43 5.05
CA TRP A 96 -15.25 -6.37 3.90
C TRP A 96 -16.69 -6.02 4.30
N SER A 97 -16.97 -5.86 5.59
CA SER A 97 -18.31 -5.61 6.12
C SER A 97 -18.75 -4.13 6.08
N THR A 98 -18.08 -3.28 5.30
CA THR A 98 -18.43 -1.85 5.17
C THR A 98 -18.50 -1.48 3.70
N ILE A 99 -19.63 -0.96 3.23
CA ILE A 99 -19.79 -0.49 1.86
C ILE A 99 -20.02 1.02 1.91
N ASP A 100 -19.20 1.79 1.18
CA ASP A 100 -19.38 3.23 1.03
C ASP A 100 -19.99 3.52 -0.35
N PHE A 101 -21.04 4.34 -0.38
CA PHE A 101 -21.63 4.87 -1.61
C PHE A 101 -21.44 6.39 -1.66
N PRO A 102 -20.25 6.85 -2.08
CA PRO A 102 -20.00 8.27 -2.19
C PRO A 102 -21.02 8.97 -3.11
N GLN A 103 -21.54 10.10 -2.64
CA GLN A 103 -22.47 10.92 -3.40
C GLN A 103 -21.91 11.26 -4.79
N GLY A 104 -22.71 11.03 -5.84
CA GLY A 104 -22.34 11.27 -7.25
C GLY A 104 -22.01 10.02 -8.08
N ILE A 105 -21.98 8.83 -7.47
CA ILE A 105 -21.59 7.56 -8.12
C ILE A 105 -22.75 6.86 -8.84
N TRP A 106 -23.98 7.38 -8.79
CA TRP A 106 -25.14 6.76 -9.43
C TRP A 106 -24.94 6.54 -10.95
N GLU A 107 -24.10 7.35 -11.61
CA GLU A 107 -23.69 7.15 -13.01
C GLU A 107 -22.74 5.95 -13.19
N ASP A 108 -21.87 5.65 -12.20
CA ASP A 108 -20.90 4.57 -12.23
C ASP A 108 -21.40 3.26 -11.62
N LEU A 109 -22.51 3.29 -10.87
CA LEU A 109 -23.09 2.13 -10.21
C LEU A 109 -23.51 1.03 -11.21
N HIS A 110 -23.78 1.42 -12.46
CA HIS A 110 -24.07 0.52 -13.59
C HIS A 110 -22.81 0.00 -14.31
N SER A 111 -21.62 0.43 -13.92
CA SER A 111 -20.38 -0.11 -14.49
C SER A 111 -20.19 -1.56 -14.06
N GLN A 112 -19.92 -2.44 -15.02
CA GLN A 112 -19.58 -3.86 -14.75
C GLN A 112 -18.48 -4.00 -13.70
N LYS A 113 -17.56 -3.03 -13.64
CA LYS A 113 -16.47 -2.99 -12.64
C LYS A 113 -17.01 -2.80 -11.23
N MET A 114 -17.98 -1.91 -11.03
CA MET A 114 -18.58 -1.67 -9.71
C MET A 114 -19.36 -2.90 -9.24
N THR A 115 -20.17 -3.50 -10.12
CA THR A 115 -20.91 -4.73 -9.80
C THR A 115 -19.97 -5.88 -9.42
N ALA A 116 -18.86 -6.04 -10.15
CA ALA A 116 -17.85 -7.06 -9.82
C ALA A 116 -17.19 -6.80 -8.45
N LEU A 117 -16.88 -5.54 -8.13
CA LEU A 117 -16.31 -5.17 -6.83
C LEU A 117 -17.30 -5.38 -5.69
N LEU A 118 -18.56 -4.96 -5.85
CA LEU A 118 -19.61 -5.18 -4.85
C LEU A 118 -19.83 -6.66 -4.60
N LYS A 119 -19.84 -7.49 -5.65
CA LYS A 119 -19.94 -8.94 -5.53
C LYS A 119 -18.81 -9.51 -4.67
N ILE A 120 -17.56 -9.10 -4.95
CA ILE A 120 -16.39 -9.52 -4.17
C ILE A 120 -16.50 -9.11 -2.70
N VAL A 121 -16.96 -7.89 -2.43
CA VAL A 121 -17.12 -7.37 -1.06
C VAL A 121 -18.17 -8.18 -0.30
N ILE A 122 -19.31 -8.44 -0.92
CA ILE A 122 -20.41 -9.22 -0.32
C ILE A 122 -19.96 -10.66 -0.04
N GLU A 123 -19.32 -11.32 -1.02
CA GLU A 123 -18.80 -12.69 -0.86
C GLU A 123 -17.81 -12.78 0.30
N ARG A 124 -16.91 -11.80 0.42
CA ARG A 124 -15.88 -11.78 1.47
C ARG A 124 -16.38 -11.32 2.83
N GLY A 125 -17.48 -10.57 2.89
CA GLY A 125 -18.15 -10.24 4.14
C GLY A 125 -18.67 -11.47 4.90
N ALA A 126 -18.75 -12.63 4.22
CA ALA A 126 -19.07 -13.94 4.82
C ALA A 126 -20.35 -13.94 5.69
N GLY A 127 -21.35 -13.14 5.29
CA GLY A 127 -22.62 -13.02 6.02
C GLY A 127 -22.60 -12.11 7.25
N LEU A 128 -21.50 -11.39 7.51
CA LEU A 128 -21.49 -10.34 8.55
C LEU A 128 -22.46 -9.20 8.17
N PRO A 129 -23.08 -8.53 9.16
CA PRO A 129 -23.89 -7.35 8.91
C PRO A 129 -23.09 -6.30 8.12
N LEU A 130 -23.63 -5.89 6.98
CA LEU A 130 -23.02 -4.87 6.14
C LEU A 130 -23.34 -3.49 6.71
N HIS A 131 -22.31 -2.72 7.01
CA HIS A 131 -22.45 -1.32 7.39
C HIS A 131 -22.38 -0.47 6.12
N VAL A 132 -23.51 0.11 5.73
CA VAL A 132 -23.59 1.00 4.57
C VAL A 132 -23.31 2.43 5.04
N VAL A 133 -22.35 3.11 4.41
CA VAL A 133 -22.03 4.51 4.63
C VAL A 133 -22.48 5.30 3.39
N LEU A 134 -23.22 6.38 3.61
CA LEU A 134 -23.81 7.27 2.58
C LEU A 134 -23.11 8.63 2.58
#